data_AF-A0A8H4S327-F1
#
_entry.id   AF-A0A8H4S327-F1
#
_cell.length_a   1.000
_cell.length_b   1.000
_cell.length_c   1.000
_cell.angle_alpha   90.00
_cell.angle_beta   90.00
_cell.angle_gamma   90.00
#
_symmetry.space_group_name_H-M   'P 1'
#
loop_
_entity.id
_entity.type
_entity.pdbx_description
1 polymer ?
#
loop_
_entity_poly.entity_id
_entity_poly.type
_entity_poly.pdbx_seq_one_letter_code
_entity_poly.pdbx_strand_id
1 'polypeptide(L)'
;MLHSASILLVSLLAALPVNADGLYTKNSPVIQLNPKTYKSLIANSNHTSIVEFYAPWCGHCKNLKPAFEKAAKNLDGLAKVAAINCDDDENKPFCGQMGVQGFPTLKIVTPSKKPGKPRVEDYQGARSAKGIVDAVVDRIPNHVKRATDKDLDKWLGQNEDQPKAILFTEKGTTGALIRALAVDFLGAIDIAQVRNKETASVKKYGVTEVPALVLIPGGDVEPKIYAGELKKKPITEFLSQAATPNPDASPRSASNSKPKPKPKSKPASKPTVVDDAEDLKPTASQDQDETDPSAKPVQVPIPAPPIPTLSTPESIESACLTQKSGTCVLVILPEASEPDAALPASATEALASVAEIGHKHAQRGTHLFPLYAVPAINIGSKTLREVLELGDGQTVEIIALNARRGWWRRFSGADADFGAVAVESWVDGIRLGEGAKQKLPEGIVAGVEAEDEPEAEPEAEVKPEAEAEAEAETVEVETEAEEQAVEHDEL
;
A
#
# COMPACT_ATOMS: atom_id res chain seq x y z
N MET A 1 3.15 70.98 -37.93
CA MET A 1 1.74 70.59 -37.68
C MET A 1 1.38 69.54 -38.71
N LEU A 2 0.75 68.41 -38.45
CA LEU A 2 0.34 67.66 -37.26
C LEU A 2 -0.22 66.35 -37.87
N HIS A 3 0.22 65.17 -37.42
CA HIS A 3 -0.51 63.88 -37.33
C HIS A 3 -1.17 63.27 -38.61
N SER A 4 -1.33 61.96 -38.79
CA SER A 4 -0.92 60.74 -38.11
C SER A 4 -1.32 59.59 -39.03
N ALA A 5 -0.47 58.56 -39.12
CA ALA A 5 -0.81 57.26 -39.64
C ALA A 5 -1.74 56.51 -38.66
N SER A 6 -2.77 55.82 -39.17
CA SER A 6 -3.60 54.84 -38.44
C SER A 6 -4.34 53.95 -39.44
N ILE A 7 -4.57 52.64 -39.30
CA ILE A 7 -4.18 51.55 -38.38
C ILE A 7 -4.49 50.28 -39.20
N LEU A 8 -3.51 49.42 -39.48
CA LEU A 8 -3.73 48.01 -39.86
C LEU A 8 -3.52 47.21 -38.58
N LEU A 9 -4.62 46.85 -37.90
CA LEU A 9 -4.58 46.08 -36.67
C LEU A 9 -4.51 44.59 -37.05
N VAL A 10 -3.29 44.11 -37.30
CA VAL A 10 -2.98 42.68 -37.38
C VAL A 10 -3.14 42.12 -35.96
N SER A 11 -4.20 41.35 -35.74
CA SER A 11 -4.39 40.58 -34.51
C SER A 11 -3.38 39.43 -34.49
N LEU A 12 -2.17 39.72 -34.00
CA LEU A 12 -1.18 38.71 -33.64
C LEU A 12 -1.59 38.15 -32.27
N LEU A 13 -2.42 37.11 -32.29
CA LEU A 13 -2.70 36.28 -31.12
C LEU A 13 -1.36 35.62 -30.73
N ALA A 14 -0.66 36.22 -29.77
CA ALA A 14 0.53 35.64 -29.19
C ALA A 14 0.13 34.32 -28.51
N ALA A 15 0.42 33.20 -29.18
CA ALA A 15 0.50 31.91 -28.53
C ALA A 15 1.67 31.99 -27.54
N LEU A 16 1.38 32.42 -26.31
CA LEU A 16 2.30 32.21 -25.21
C LEU A 16 2.56 30.71 -25.12
N PRO A 17 3.82 30.25 -25.09
CA PRO A 17 4.08 28.87 -24.74
C PRO A 17 3.49 28.67 -23.35
N VAL A 18 2.44 27.85 -23.26
CA VAL A 18 2.01 27.26 -22.00
C VAL A 18 3.17 26.34 -21.61
N ASN A 19 4.18 26.90 -20.97
CA ASN A 19 5.08 26.12 -20.14
C ASN A 19 4.16 25.55 -19.06
N ALA A 20 3.67 24.33 -19.28
CA ALA A 20 2.86 23.64 -18.31
C ALA A 20 3.74 23.42 -17.07
N ASP A 21 3.59 24.30 -16.08
CA ASP A 21 4.15 24.08 -14.76
C ASP A 21 3.73 22.67 -14.32
N GLY A 22 4.72 21.85 -13.96
CA GLY A 22 4.48 20.48 -13.54
C GLY A 22 3.46 20.41 -12.41
N LEU A 23 2.70 19.31 -12.34
CA LEU A 23 1.70 19.07 -11.29
C LEU A 23 2.26 19.31 -9.87
N TYR A 24 3.54 18.98 -9.65
CA TYR A 24 4.27 19.23 -8.41
C TYR A 24 5.20 20.45 -8.56
N THR A 25 5.19 21.34 -7.58
CA THR A 25 6.07 22.52 -7.56
C THR A 25 7.42 22.19 -6.93
N LYS A 26 8.41 23.08 -7.06
CA LYS A 26 9.74 22.92 -6.44
C LYS A 26 9.71 22.81 -4.91
N ASN A 27 8.63 23.30 -4.28
CA ASN A 27 8.43 23.26 -2.84
C ASN A 27 7.60 22.04 -2.39
N SER A 28 7.18 21.18 -3.32
CA SER A 28 6.46 19.96 -2.99
C SER A 28 7.38 18.97 -2.25
N PRO A 29 6.86 18.21 -1.27
CA PRO A 29 7.60 17.10 -0.66
C PRO A 29 7.84 15.93 -1.64
N VAL A 30 7.20 15.94 -2.81
CA VAL A 30 7.36 14.92 -3.86
C VAL A 30 8.57 15.25 -4.72
N ILE A 31 9.50 14.30 -4.82
CA ILE A 31 10.72 14.45 -5.62
C ILE A 31 10.37 14.43 -7.10
N GLN A 32 10.68 15.52 -7.82
CA GLN A 32 10.49 15.57 -9.27
C GLN A 32 11.64 14.87 -10.00
N LEU A 33 11.29 13.95 -10.89
CA LEU A 33 12.24 13.13 -11.63
C LEU A 33 12.18 13.41 -13.12
N ASN A 34 13.31 13.14 -13.75
CA ASN A 34 13.43 12.91 -15.18
C ASN A 34 14.27 11.63 -15.39
N PRO A 35 14.44 11.12 -16.62
CA PRO A 35 15.20 9.91 -16.90
C PRO A 35 16.64 9.97 -16.38
N LYS A 36 17.26 11.16 -16.37
CA LYS A 36 18.64 11.35 -15.90
C LYS A 36 18.73 11.19 -14.39
N THR A 37 17.77 11.75 -13.64
CA THR A 37 17.77 11.72 -12.16
C THR A 37 17.13 10.45 -11.58
N TYR A 38 16.23 9.77 -12.31
CA TYR A 38 15.62 8.51 -11.88
C TYR A 38 16.68 7.47 -11.50
N LYS A 39 17.73 7.33 -12.33
CA LYS A 39 18.77 6.33 -12.08
C LYS A 39 19.51 6.56 -10.76
N SER A 40 19.93 7.79 -10.49
CA SER A 40 20.70 8.12 -9.28
C SER A 40 19.82 8.17 -8.04
N LEU A 41 18.62 8.76 -8.14
CA LEU A 41 17.75 9.01 -6.99
C LEU A 41 16.85 7.82 -6.65
N ILE A 42 16.50 6.96 -7.61
CA ILE A 42 15.56 5.86 -7.39
C ILE A 42 16.23 4.51 -7.67
N ALA A 43 16.78 4.29 -8.88
CA ALA A 43 17.22 2.96 -9.26
C ALA A 43 18.47 2.47 -8.52
N ASN A 44 19.36 3.39 -8.15
CA ASN A 44 20.56 3.12 -7.35
C ASN A 44 20.37 3.41 -5.85
N SER A 45 19.15 3.75 -5.44
CA SER A 45 18.80 4.03 -4.06
C SER A 45 18.82 2.77 -3.22
N ASN A 46 19.31 2.86 -1.98
CA ASN A 46 19.10 1.80 -0.99
C ASN A 46 17.71 1.86 -0.35
N HIS A 47 16.97 2.96 -0.55
CA HIS A 47 15.61 3.13 -0.05
C HIS A 47 14.56 2.63 -1.02
N THR A 48 13.47 2.09 -0.45
CA THR A 48 12.23 1.87 -1.20
C THR A 48 11.66 3.21 -1.64
N SER A 49 11.09 3.25 -2.84
CA SER A 49 10.49 4.45 -3.41
C SER A 49 9.12 4.13 -3.99
N ILE A 50 8.18 5.07 -3.96
CA ILE A 50 7.01 5.05 -4.83
C ILE A 50 7.13 6.19 -5.85
N VAL A 51 6.88 5.86 -7.11
CA VAL A 51 7.01 6.78 -8.25
C VAL A 51 5.67 6.90 -8.96
N GLU A 52 5.16 8.13 -9.06
CA GLU A 52 4.02 8.47 -9.89
C GLU A 52 4.46 8.86 -11.30
N PHE A 53 3.87 8.22 -12.30
CA PHE A 53 3.97 8.59 -13.70
C PHE A 53 2.66 9.31 -14.07
N TYR A 54 2.75 10.60 -14.38
CA TYR A 54 1.59 11.49 -14.51
C TYR A 54 1.64 12.38 -15.75
N ALA A 55 0.54 13.07 -16.02
CA ALA A 55 0.48 14.22 -16.94
C ALA A 55 -0.21 15.41 -16.23
N PRO A 56 0.25 16.66 -16.40
CA PRO A 56 -0.25 17.81 -15.64
C PRO A 56 -1.71 18.16 -15.96
N TRP A 57 -2.20 17.78 -17.14
CA TRP A 57 -3.58 17.97 -17.56
C TRP A 57 -4.55 16.88 -17.03
N CYS A 58 -4.03 15.75 -16.53
CA CYS A 58 -4.85 14.61 -16.12
C CYS A 58 -5.64 14.89 -14.83
N GLY A 59 -6.97 14.79 -14.89
CA GLY A 59 -7.85 14.98 -13.73
C GLY A 59 -7.60 13.99 -12.60
N HIS A 60 -7.36 12.71 -12.91
CA HIS A 60 -7.05 11.70 -11.88
C HIS A 60 -5.73 11.96 -11.16
N CYS A 61 -4.71 12.50 -11.85
CA CYS A 61 -3.46 12.92 -11.23
C CYS A 61 -3.67 14.10 -10.29
N LYS A 62 -4.45 15.11 -10.72
CA LYS A 62 -4.82 16.25 -9.88
C LYS A 62 -5.54 15.81 -8.61
N ASN A 63 -6.46 14.84 -8.71
CA ASN A 63 -7.17 14.28 -7.56
C ASN A 63 -6.25 13.47 -6.63
N LEU A 64 -5.23 12.80 -7.16
CA LEU A 64 -4.26 12.03 -6.37
C LEU A 64 -3.27 12.92 -5.61
N LYS A 65 -2.87 14.05 -6.21
CA LYS A 65 -1.80 14.93 -5.70
C LYS A 65 -1.87 15.21 -4.19
N PRO A 66 -3.00 15.61 -3.58
CA PRO A 66 -3.04 15.92 -2.15
C PRO A 66 -2.71 14.70 -1.27
N ALA A 67 -3.21 13.52 -1.64
CA ALA A 67 -2.91 12.28 -0.94
C ALA A 67 -1.46 11.86 -1.13
N PHE A 68 -0.90 12.05 -2.33
CA PHE A 68 0.49 11.72 -2.65
C PHE A 68 1.49 12.64 -1.92
N GLU A 69 1.22 13.94 -1.84
CA GLU A 69 2.04 14.88 -1.05
C GLU A 69 1.96 14.58 0.45
N LYS A 70 0.78 14.18 0.96
CA LYS A 70 0.64 13.75 2.35
C LYS A 70 1.41 12.45 2.62
N ALA A 71 1.39 11.50 1.69
CA ALA A 71 2.20 10.28 1.78
C ALA A 71 3.71 10.61 1.77
N ALA A 72 4.14 11.57 0.94
CA ALA A 72 5.53 12.03 0.90
C ALA A 72 6.00 12.57 2.26
N LYS A 73 5.18 13.39 2.94
CA LYS A 73 5.49 13.88 4.29
C LYS A 73 5.56 12.75 5.32
N ASN A 74 4.63 11.79 5.24
CA ASN A 74 4.58 10.66 6.19
C ASN A 74 5.73 9.66 6.00
N LEU A 75 6.28 9.56 4.78
CA LEU A 75 7.38 8.68 4.43
C LEU A 75 8.75 9.36 4.54
N ASP A 76 8.80 10.64 4.92
CA ASP A 76 10.04 11.38 5.03
C ASP A 76 11.05 10.68 5.95
N GLY A 77 12.28 10.51 5.46
CA GLY A 77 13.33 9.75 6.13
C GLY A 77 13.15 8.22 6.20
N LEU A 78 12.01 7.67 5.73
CA LEU A 78 11.73 6.23 5.69
C LEU A 78 11.87 5.66 4.27
N ALA A 79 11.29 6.35 3.30
CA ALA A 79 11.22 5.95 1.90
C ALA A 79 11.10 7.19 1.00
N LYS A 80 11.24 7.01 -0.30
CA LYS A 80 11.13 8.12 -1.26
C LYS A 80 9.76 8.16 -1.91
N VAL A 81 9.26 9.37 -2.11
CA VAL A 81 8.05 9.62 -2.90
C VAL A 81 8.41 10.56 -4.01
N ALA A 82 8.20 10.13 -5.25
CA ALA A 82 8.68 10.83 -6.42
C ALA A 82 7.66 10.81 -7.56
N ALA A 83 7.79 11.73 -8.50
CA ALA A 83 6.90 11.84 -9.64
C ALA A 83 7.67 12.20 -10.92
N ILE A 84 7.21 11.68 -12.06
CA ILE A 84 7.75 11.97 -13.39
C ILE A 84 6.61 12.38 -14.32
N ASN A 85 6.78 13.54 -14.96
CA ASN A 85 5.83 14.04 -15.94
C ASN A 85 6.05 13.34 -17.28
N CYS A 86 5.15 12.43 -17.65
CA CYS A 86 5.20 11.69 -18.91
C CYS A 86 4.60 12.44 -20.10
N ASP A 87 4.03 13.62 -19.89
CA ASP A 87 3.59 14.52 -20.96
C ASP A 87 4.76 15.30 -21.59
N ASP A 88 5.85 15.46 -20.82
CA ASP A 88 7.10 16.05 -21.27
C ASP A 88 7.79 15.14 -22.29
N ASP A 89 8.16 15.70 -23.44
CA ASP A 89 8.78 14.99 -24.56
C ASP A 89 10.09 14.29 -24.15
N GLU A 90 10.86 14.88 -23.22
CA GLU A 90 12.10 14.25 -22.74
C GLU A 90 11.84 12.96 -21.93
N ASN A 91 10.65 12.84 -21.32
CA ASN A 91 10.31 11.76 -20.41
C ASN A 91 9.49 10.65 -21.10
N LYS A 92 8.76 10.96 -22.18
CA LYS A 92 7.89 10.01 -22.92
C LYS A 92 8.56 8.66 -23.23
N PRO A 93 9.79 8.59 -23.79
CA PRO A 93 10.43 7.30 -24.10
C PRO A 93 10.67 6.47 -22.84
N PHE A 94 11.08 7.10 -21.75
CA PHE A 94 11.31 6.42 -20.48
C PHE A 94 10.01 5.94 -19.84
N CYS A 95 8.95 6.75 -19.88
CA CYS A 95 7.62 6.31 -19.41
C CYS A 95 7.11 5.10 -20.20
N GLY A 96 7.31 5.08 -21.52
CA GLY A 96 7.02 3.91 -22.36
C GLY A 96 7.84 2.68 -21.97
N GLN A 97 9.15 2.83 -21.72
CA GLN A 97 10.02 1.74 -21.25
C GLN A 97 9.61 1.21 -19.86
N MET A 98 9.07 2.08 -19.00
CA MET A 98 8.52 1.71 -17.70
C MET A 98 7.12 1.06 -17.80
N GLY A 99 6.58 0.88 -19.02
CA GLY A 99 5.30 0.24 -19.26
C GLY A 99 4.10 1.09 -18.83
N VAL A 100 4.22 2.42 -18.88
CA VAL A 100 3.12 3.33 -18.53
C VAL A 100 2.13 3.39 -19.70
N GLN A 101 0.91 2.91 -19.47
CA GLN A 101 -0.17 2.88 -20.47
C GLN A 101 -1.28 3.91 -20.20
N GLY A 102 -1.30 4.50 -19.01
CA GLY A 102 -2.30 5.49 -18.60
C GLY A 102 -1.86 6.23 -17.33
N PHE A 103 -2.59 7.29 -16.97
CA PHE A 103 -2.24 8.16 -15.86
C PHE A 103 -3.35 8.25 -14.80
N PRO A 104 -3.00 8.34 -13.50
CA PRO A 104 -1.67 8.09 -12.96
C PRO A 104 -1.34 6.59 -12.97
N THR A 105 -0.10 6.26 -13.28
CA THR A 105 0.48 4.94 -12.98
C THR A 105 1.41 5.09 -11.78
N LEU A 106 1.19 4.29 -10.74
CA LEU A 106 2.04 4.27 -9.55
C LEU A 106 2.90 3.01 -9.56
N LYS A 107 4.20 3.15 -9.28
CA LYS A 107 5.11 2.00 -9.18
C LYS A 107 5.91 2.06 -7.90
N ILE A 108 6.00 0.94 -7.18
CA ILE A 108 6.91 0.81 -6.05
C ILE A 108 8.22 0.20 -6.53
N VAL A 109 9.32 0.87 -6.19
CA VAL A 109 10.67 0.50 -6.55
C VAL A 109 11.40 0.10 -5.29
N THR A 110 11.74 -1.18 -5.16
CA THR A 110 12.52 -1.71 -4.04
C THR A 110 13.96 -1.98 -4.45
N PRO A 111 14.94 -1.70 -3.58
CA PRO A 111 16.32 -2.06 -3.84
C PRO A 111 16.46 -3.58 -4.00
N SER A 112 17.42 -4.01 -4.82
CA SER A 112 17.76 -5.42 -4.95
C SER A 112 19.21 -5.68 -4.55
N LYS A 113 19.56 -6.95 -4.37
CA LYS A 113 20.95 -7.36 -4.10
C LYS A 113 21.93 -6.98 -5.23
N LYS A 114 21.43 -6.66 -6.43
CA LYS A 114 22.24 -6.25 -7.57
C LYS A 114 22.12 -4.72 -7.73
N PRO A 115 23.20 -3.96 -7.50
CA PRO A 115 23.18 -2.51 -7.65
C PRO A 115 22.65 -2.07 -9.01
N GLY A 116 21.76 -1.07 -9.01
CA GLY A 116 21.18 -0.49 -10.23
C GLY A 116 20.18 -1.36 -10.98
N LYS A 117 19.75 -2.49 -10.39
CA LYS A 117 18.65 -3.32 -10.89
C LYS A 117 17.58 -3.47 -9.81
N PRO A 118 16.86 -2.40 -9.47
CA PRO A 118 15.81 -2.48 -8.47
C PRO A 118 14.67 -3.37 -8.98
N ARG A 119 13.84 -3.84 -8.06
CA ARG A 119 12.57 -4.47 -8.41
C ARG A 119 11.52 -3.37 -8.54
N VAL A 120 10.82 -3.36 -9.67
CA VAL A 120 9.75 -2.41 -9.96
C VAL A 120 8.43 -3.18 -10.01
N GLU A 121 7.46 -2.74 -9.23
CA GLU A 121 6.11 -3.30 -9.21
C GLU A 121 5.07 -2.22 -9.44
N ASP A 122 4.00 -2.56 -10.14
CA ASP A 122 2.84 -1.67 -10.22
C ASP A 122 2.10 -1.66 -8.88
N TYR A 123 1.75 -0.46 -8.43
CA TYR A 123 0.92 -0.26 -7.25
C TYR A 123 -0.54 -0.14 -7.64
N GLN A 124 -1.32 -1.13 -7.21
CA GLN A 124 -2.77 -1.24 -7.47
C GLN A 124 -3.60 -1.11 -6.19
N GLY A 125 -2.99 -0.64 -5.08
CA GLY A 125 -3.68 -0.44 -3.80
C GLY A 125 -4.44 0.89 -3.72
N ALA A 126 -5.04 1.14 -2.56
CA ALA A 126 -5.81 2.34 -2.29
C ALA A 126 -4.99 3.63 -2.47
N ARG A 127 -5.48 4.54 -3.33
CA ARG A 127 -4.85 5.84 -3.64
C ARG A 127 -5.00 6.90 -2.54
N SER A 128 -5.21 6.47 -1.30
CA SER A 128 -5.19 7.32 -0.12
C SER A 128 -3.77 7.45 0.44
N ALA A 129 -3.50 8.52 1.19
CA ALA A 129 -2.18 8.71 1.79
C ALA A 129 -1.78 7.53 2.68
N LYS A 130 -2.74 6.97 3.45
CA LYS A 130 -2.51 5.81 4.30
C LYS A 130 -2.21 4.55 3.49
N GLY A 131 -3.02 4.24 2.48
CA GLY A 131 -2.82 3.06 1.64
C GLY A 131 -1.46 3.06 0.93
N ILE A 132 -1.00 4.23 0.49
CA ILE A 132 0.32 4.41 -0.10
C ILE A 132 1.43 4.20 0.94
N VAL A 133 1.32 4.86 2.11
CA VAL A 133 2.31 4.76 3.20
C VAL A 133 2.47 3.31 3.64
N ASP A 134 1.37 2.62 3.93
CA ASP A 134 1.38 1.24 4.41
C ASP A 134 2.07 0.32 3.38
N ALA A 135 1.68 0.41 2.11
CA ALA A 135 2.25 -0.41 1.04
C ALA A 135 3.74 -0.18 0.81
N VAL A 136 4.21 1.07 0.96
CA VAL A 136 5.63 1.42 0.86
C VAL A 136 6.39 0.92 2.08
N VAL A 137 5.86 1.14 3.29
CA VAL A 137 6.45 0.69 4.54
C VAL A 137 6.62 -0.83 4.58
N ASP A 138 5.66 -1.59 4.07
CA ASP A 138 5.74 -3.05 3.99
C ASP A 138 6.85 -3.54 3.06
N ARG A 139 7.24 -2.71 2.09
CA ARG A 139 8.28 -3.01 1.10
C ARG A 139 9.67 -2.51 1.50
N ILE A 140 9.80 -1.76 2.60
CA ILE A 140 11.10 -1.39 3.16
C ILE A 140 11.85 -2.66 3.58
N PRO A 141 13.04 -2.93 3.01
CA PRO A 141 13.86 -4.09 3.38
C PRO A 141 14.14 -4.12 4.87
N ASN A 142 14.09 -5.32 5.45
CA ASN A 142 14.45 -5.51 6.84
C ASN A 142 15.87 -6.06 6.94
N HIS A 143 16.82 -5.19 7.30
CA HIS A 143 18.20 -5.56 7.60
C HIS A 143 18.47 -5.72 9.11
N VAL A 144 17.43 -5.63 9.94
CA VAL A 144 17.55 -5.70 11.39
C VAL A 144 17.58 -7.16 11.84
N LYS A 145 18.63 -7.55 12.56
CA LYS A 145 18.74 -8.88 13.16
C LYS A 145 17.83 -8.97 14.38
N ARG A 146 16.99 -10.01 14.47
CA ARG A 146 16.30 -10.35 15.71
C ARG A 146 17.25 -11.20 16.56
N ALA A 147 17.57 -10.70 17.75
CA ALA A 147 18.46 -11.35 18.70
C ALA A 147 17.72 -11.69 20.00
N THR A 148 18.21 -12.72 20.66
CA THR A 148 17.76 -13.29 21.93
C THR A 148 18.94 -13.39 22.88
N ASP A 149 18.70 -13.67 24.16
CA ASP A 149 19.75 -13.88 25.16
C ASP A 149 20.74 -14.99 24.74
N LYS A 150 20.31 -15.94 23.89
CA LYS A 150 21.14 -17.07 23.44
C LYS A 150 22.09 -16.74 22.29
N ASP A 151 21.74 -15.79 21.44
CA ASP A 151 22.49 -15.50 20.20
C ASP A 151 23.03 -14.08 20.09
N LEU A 152 22.70 -13.19 21.05
CA LEU A 152 23.18 -11.82 21.05
C LEU A 152 24.72 -11.74 21.11
N ASP A 153 25.36 -12.41 22.08
CA ASP A 153 26.82 -12.38 22.22
C ASP A 153 27.54 -12.97 21.00
N LYS A 154 26.96 -14.02 20.41
CA LYS A 154 27.49 -14.60 19.16
C LYS A 154 27.41 -13.61 18.01
N TRP A 155 26.34 -12.84 17.89
CA TRP A 155 26.19 -11.82 16.85
C TRP A 155 27.10 -10.61 17.11
N LEU A 156 27.30 -10.23 18.38
CA LEU A 156 28.24 -9.18 18.76
C LEU A 156 29.68 -9.53 18.39
N GLY A 157 30.09 -10.80 18.55
CA GLY A 157 31.42 -11.28 18.15
C GLY A 157 31.62 -11.43 16.63
N GLN A 158 30.61 -11.18 15.80
CA GLN A 158 30.78 -11.16 14.34
C GLN A 158 31.26 -9.77 13.92
N ASN A 159 32.41 -9.69 13.23
CA ASN A 159 33.01 -8.41 12.83
C ASN A 159 33.20 -7.48 14.04
N GLU A 160 34.03 -7.87 15.01
CA GLU A 160 34.21 -7.15 16.30
C GLU A 160 34.60 -5.67 16.15
N ASP A 161 35.27 -5.32 15.05
CA ASP A 161 35.65 -3.94 14.72
C ASP A 161 34.50 -3.09 14.17
N GLN A 162 33.38 -3.70 13.77
CA GLN A 162 32.26 -3.00 13.17
C GLN A 162 31.28 -2.52 14.25
N PRO A 163 30.89 -1.23 14.25
CA PRO A 163 29.90 -0.73 15.18
C PRO A 163 28.57 -1.47 15.07
N LYS A 164 27.90 -1.63 16.21
CA LYS A 164 26.61 -2.30 16.33
C LYS A 164 25.61 -1.44 17.08
N ALA A 165 24.34 -1.58 16.79
CA ALA A 165 23.29 -0.94 17.56
C ALA A 165 22.20 -1.95 17.94
N ILE A 166 21.64 -1.84 19.14
CA ILE A 166 20.60 -2.72 19.65
C ILE A 166 19.41 -1.89 20.05
N LEU A 167 18.25 -2.16 19.43
CA LEU A 167 16.97 -1.67 19.88
C LEU A 167 16.34 -2.66 20.85
N PHE A 168 16.13 -2.22 22.09
CA PHE A 168 15.30 -2.91 23.07
C PHE A 168 13.85 -2.45 22.92
N THR A 169 12.91 -3.40 22.80
CA THR A 169 11.50 -3.07 22.58
C THR A 169 10.56 -4.18 23.07
N GLU A 170 9.34 -3.80 23.44
CA GLU A 170 8.23 -4.71 23.62
C GLU A 170 7.63 -5.22 22.30
N LYS A 171 7.90 -4.55 21.17
CA LYS A 171 7.25 -4.90 19.91
C LYS A 171 7.86 -6.15 19.31
N GLY A 172 6.98 -7.03 18.82
CA GLY A 172 7.39 -8.24 18.11
C GLY A 172 7.86 -7.89 16.72
N THR A 173 7.20 -6.97 16.04
CA THR A 173 7.55 -6.51 14.69
C THR A 173 8.65 -5.45 14.73
N THR A 174 9.38 -5.29 13.62
CA THR A 174 10.41 -4.27 13.49
C THR A 174 9.80 -3.04 12.84
N GLY A 175 9.80 -1.91 13.56
CA GLY A 175 9.21 -0.66 13.09
C GLY A 175 9.88 -0.13 11.82
N ALA A 176 9.13 0.65 11.03
CA ALA A 176 9.61 1.23 9.78
C ALA A 176 10.85 2.13 9.98
N LEU A 177 10.86 2.91 11.06
CA LEU A 177 11.98 3.79 11.43
C LEU A 177 13.31 3.03 11.56
N ILE A 178 13.30 1.91 12.29
CA ILE A 178 14.52 1.14 12.57
C ILE A 178 14.96 0.36 11.33
N ARG A 179 14.00 -0.12 10.52
CA ARG A 179 14.30 -0.68 9.20
C ARG A 179 14.96 0.35 8.28
N ALA A 180 14.44 1.58 8.25
CA ALA A 180 15.02 2.66 7.47
C ALA A 180 16.42 3.04 7.97
N LEU A 181 16.64 3.12 9.29
CA LEU A 181 17.98 3.34 9.85
C LEU A 181 18.96 2.20 9.50
N ALA A 182 18.51 0.95 9.51
CA ALA A 182 19.35 -0.17 9.09
C ALA A 182 19.69 -0.12 7.59
N VAL A 183 18.85 0.52 6.78
CA VAL A 183 19.16 0.83 5.37
C VAL A 183 20.21 1.94 5.27
N ASP A 184 20.06 3.04 6.01
CA ASP A 184 21.04 4.14 6.02
C ASP A 184 22.43 3.64 6.39
N PHE A 185 22.54 2.82 7.44
CA PHE A 185 23.83 2.35 7.95
C PHE A 185 24.21 0.96 7.45
N LEU A 186 23.59 0.48 6.36
CA LEU A 186 23.83 -0.87 5.85
C LEU A 186 25.32 -1.13 5.58
N GLY A 187 25.93 -2.08 6.29
CA GLY A 187 27.36 -2.41 6.20
C GLY A 187 28.31 -1.45 6.93
N ALA A 188 27.77 -0.38 7.55
CA ALA A 188 28.50 0.54 8.41
C ALA A 188 28.18 0.28 9.90
N ILE A 189 26.90 0.09 10.23
CA ILE A 189 26.44 -0.27 11.58
C ILE A 189 25.45 -1.42 11.45
N ASP A 190 25.73 -2.54 12.11
CA ASP A 190 24.78 -3.65 12.16
C ASP A 190 23.75 -3.40 13.27
N ILE A 191 22.47 -3.48 12.92
CA ILE A 191 21.38 -3.18 13.86
C ILE A 191 20.65 -4.47 14.25
N ALA A 192 20.47 -4.68 15.55
CA ALA A 192 19.65 -5.73 16.11
C ALA A 192 18.44 -5.19 16.87
N GLN A 193 17.42 -6.04 17.02
CA GLN A 193 16.26 -5.84 17.87
C GLN A 193 16.21 -6.96 18.90
N VAL A 194 16.08 -6.58 20.16
CA VAL A 194 15.97 -7.47 21.31
C VAL A 194 14.65 -7.17 22.02
N ARG A 195 13.95 -8.23 22.43
CA ARG A 195 12.67 -8.10 23.16
C ARG A 195 12.94 -7.83 24.63
N ASN A 196 12.05 -7.09 25.29
CA ASN A 196 12.11 -6.85 26.74
C ASN A 196 12.10 -8.14 27.60
N LYS A 197 11.55 -9.25 27.06
CA LYS A 197 11.58 -10.57 27.72
C LYS A 197 12.99 -11.20 27.82
N GLU A 198 13.95 -10.70 27.03
CA GLU A 198 15.34 -11.17 27.03
C GLU A 198 16.08 -10.49 28.19
N THR A 199 15.74 -10.91 29.41
CA THR A 199 16.10 -10.20 30.65
C THR A 199 17.61 -10.14 30.90
N ALA A 200 18.38 -11.11 30.40
CA ALA A 200 19.84 -11.07 30.56
C ALA A 200 20.45 -9.92 29.75
N SER A 201 20.00 -9.77 28.50
CA SER A 201 20.41 -8.68 27.61
C SER A 201 19.96 -7.31 28.13
N VAL A 202 18.71 -7.19 28.59
CA VAL A 202 18.18 -5.93 29.14
C VAL A 202 18.99 -5.48 30.35
N LYS A 203 19.29 -6.40 31.28
CA LYS A 203 20.12 -6.11 32.46
C LYS A 203 21.56 -5.78 32.09
N LYS A 204 22.16 -6.50 31.14
CA LYS A 204 23.55 -6.30 30.69
C LYS A 204 23.81 -4.88 30.20
N TYR A 205 22.83 -4.26 29.55
CA TYR A 205 22.95 -2.90 29.01
C TYR A 205 22.24 -1.84 29.86
N GLY A 206 21.80 -2.18 31.07
CA GLY A 206 21.18 -1.22 31.99
C GLY A 206 19.90 -0.56 31.46
N VAL A 207 19.15 -1.27 30.60
CA VAL A 207 17.94 -0.71 29.99
C VAL A 207 16.78 -0.81 30.98
N THR A 208 16.32 0.33 31.49
CA THR A 208 15.19 0.42 32.44
C THR A 208 13.86 0.70 31.74
N GLU A 209 13.89 1.43 30.63
CA GLU A 209 12.70 1.81 29.87
C GLU A 209 12.85 1.38 28.41
N VAL A 210 11.75 0.94 27.79
CA VAL A 210 11.69 0.61 26.36
C VAL A 210 10.62 1.46 25.69
N PRO A 211 10.77 1.81 24.40
CA PRO A 211 11.90 1.50 23.51
C PRO A 211 13.20 2.26 23.83
N ALA A 212 14.33 1.55 23.87
CA ALA A 212 15.67 2.12 24.06
C ALA A 212 16.63 1.65 22.97
N LEU A 213 17.48 2.55 22.48
CA LEU A 213 18.51 2.24 21.48
C LEU A 213 19.89 2.35 22.12
N VAL A 214 20.69 1.30 21.98
CA VAL A 214 22.06 1.24 22.51
C VAL A 214 23.03 1.15 21.34
N LEU A 215 24.03 2.03 21.28
CA LEU A 215 25.11 1.99 20.32
C LEU A 215 26.36 1.37 20.97
N ILE A 216 26.97 0.43 20.27
CA ILE A 216 28.20 -0.25 20.61
C ILE A 216 29.22 0.14 19.53
N PRO A 217 30.12 1.10 19.77
CA PRO A 217 31.00 1.65 18.73
C PRO A 217 32.03 0.67 18.16
N GLY A 218 32.25 -0.48 18.80
CA GLY A 218 33.31 -1.45 18.45
C GLY A 218 34.57 -1.25 19.30
N GLY A 219 35.37 -2.31 19.43
CA GLY A 219 36.55 -2.34 20.30
C GLY A 219 36.23 -2.22 21.80
N ASP A 220 37.19 -1.73 22.60
CA ASP A 220 37.06 -1.54 24.06
C ASP A 220 36.25 -0.29 24.46
N VAL A 221 35.43 0.26 23.56
CA VAL A 221 34.62 1.45 23.82
C VAL A 221 33.29 1.08 24.48
N GLU A 222 32.97 1.74 25.58
CA GLU A 222 31.73 1.49 26.32
C GLU A 222 30.47 1.75 25.48
N PRO A 223 29.42 0.90 25.62
CA PRO A 223 28.13 1.14 24.98
C PRO A 223 27.47 2.45 25.43
N LYS A 224 26.83 3.14 24.50
CA LYS A 224 26.10 4.39 24.74
C LYS A 224 24.60 4.17 24.58
N ILE A 225 23.81 4.61 25.55
CA ILE A 225 22.34 4.57 25.48
C ILE A 225 21.82 5.88 24.88
N TYR A 226 20.90 5.77 23.93
CA TYR A 226 20.22 6.90 23.33
C TYR A 226 19.05 7.36 24.21
N ALA A 227 19.10 8.61 24.67
CA ALA A 227 18.07 9.22 25.53
C ALA A 227 17.21 10.27 24.81
N GLY A 228 17.33 10.41 23.49
CA GLY A 228 16.60 11.42 22.71
C GLY A 228 15.28 10.92 22.13
N GLU A 229 14.63 11.78 21.36
CA GLU A 229 13.37 11.44 20.67
C GLU A 229 13.56 10.34 19.63
N LEU A 230 12.66 9.37 19.58
CA LEU A 230 12.68 8.30 18.57
C LEU A 230 12.18 8.77 17.20
N LYS A 231 12.92 9.70 16.61
CA LYS A 231 12.75 10.23 15.27
C LYS A 231 13.98 9.96 14.43
N LYS A 232 13.82 9.97 13.11
CA LYS A 232 14.88 9.64 12.15
C LYS A 232 16.15 10.46 12.37
N LYS A 233 16.05 11.78 12.28
CA LYS A 233 17.21 12.68 12.32
C LYS A 233 18.01 12.59 13.63
N PRO A 234 17.39 12.69 14.82
CA PRO A 234 18.11 12.55 16.09
C PRO A 234 18.82 11.20 16.26
N ILE A 235 18.19 10.09 15.82
CA ILE A 235 18.83 8.78 15.88
C ILE A 235 19.97 8.68 14.88
N THR A 236 19.81 9.19 13.65
CA THR A 236 20.88 9.21 12.65
C THR A 236 22.09 9.99 13.17
N GLU A 237 21.89 11.15 13.79
CA GLU A 237 22.97 11.94 14.41
C GLU A 237 23.66 11.17 15.54
N PHE A 238 22.89 10.47 16.38
CA PHE A 238 23.44 9.63 17.45
C PHE A 238 24.29 8.47 16.91
N LEU A 239 23.77 7.72 15.94
CA LEU A 239 24.48 6.61 15.30
C LEU A 239 25.72 7.09 14.51
N SER A 240 25.67 8.33 13.99
CA SER A 240 26.79 8.94 13.26
C SER A 240 28.04 9.16 14.09
N GLN A 241 27.96 9.03 15.42
CA GLN A 241 29.13 9.01 16.29
C GLN A 241 30.06 7.82 16.03
N ALA A 242 29.54 6.72 15.46
CA ALA A 242 30.33 5.51 15.19
C ALA A 242 30.64 5.31 13.70
N ALA A 243 29.73 5.66 12.79
CA ALA A 243 29.98 5.57 11.36
C ALA A 243 29.10 6.56 10.58
N THR A 244 29.51 7.00 9.40
CA THR A 244 28.66 7.88 8.58
C THR A 244 27.55 7.08 7.89
N PRO A 245 26.32 7.61 7.81
CA PRO A 245 25.26 6.95 7.03
C PRO A 245 25.68 6.86 5.57
N ASN A 246 25.28 5.79 4.91
CA ASN A 246 25.56 5.59 3.50
C ASN A 246 24.97 6.74 2.69
N PRO A 247 25.69 7.22 1.66
CA PRO A 247 25.06 8.06 0.67
C PRO A 247 23.88 7.29 0.09
N ASP A 248 22.76 7.97 -0.03
CA ASP A 248 21.49 7.42 -0.50
C ASP A 248 21.62 6.77 -1.90
N ALA A 249 22.58 7.24 -2.71
CA ALA A 249 23.08 6.52 -3.88
C ALA A 249 24.15 5.48 -3.45
N SER A 250 23.86 4.20 -3.70
CA SER A 250 24.71 3.05 -3.35
C SER A 250 26.22 3.35 -3.51
N PRO A 251 27.02 3.28 -2.42
CA PRO A 251 28.46 3.41 -2.52
C PRO A 251 29.00 2.23 -3.35
N ARG A 252 29.74 2.55 -4.42
CA ARG A 252 30.45 1.55 -5.22
C ARG A 252 31.31 0.71 -4.28
N SER A 253 31.09 -0.60 -4.25
CA SER A 253 32.05 -1.53 -3.62
C SER A 253 33.43 -1.26 -4.23
N ALA A 254 34.35 -0.76 -3.42
CA ALA A 254 35.74 -0.54 -3.79
C ALA A 254 36.45 -1.90 -3.91
N SER A 255 36.31 -2.55 -5.06
CA SER A 255 37.23 -3.61 -5.47
C SER A 255 38.46 -2.95 -6.09
N ASN A 256 39.57 -3.06 -5.36
CA ASN A 256 40.90 -2.63 -5.76
C ASN A 256 41.42 -3.56 -6.87
N SER A 257 41.67 -3.05 -8.09
CA SER A 257 42.85 -3.38 -8.94
C SER A 257 42.73 -2.94 -10.42
N LYS A 258 43.42 -1.82 -10.70
CA LYS A 258 44.24 -1.43 -11.88
C LYS A 258 43.62 -1.25 -13.30
N PRO A 259 43.88 -0.10 -13.96
CA PRO A 259 43.33 0.21 -15.29
C PRO A 259 44.12 -0.48 -16.41
N LYS A 260 43.41 -1.07 -17.40
CA LYS A 260 43.98 -1.48 -18.69
C LYS A 260 43.48 -0.56 -19.82
N PRO A 261 44.31 -0.33 -20.87
CA PRO A 261 44.24 0.86 -21.70
C PRO A 261 43.17 0.79 -22.80
N LYS A 262 42.71 1.97 -23.22
CA LYS A 262 41.82 2.17 -24.38
C LYS A 262 42.45 1.63 -25.67
N PRO A 263 41.67 1.01 -26.57
CA PRO A 263 41.93 1.08 -28.00
C PRO A 263 41.02 2.11 -28.69
N LYS A 264 41.53 2.57 -29.83
CA LYS A 264 41.20 3.79 -30.57
C LYS A 264 39.94 3.66 -31.45
N SER A 265 39.25 4.78 -31.64
CA SER A 265 38.42 5.18 -32.80
C SER A 265 39.02 4.72 -34.14
N LYS A 266 38.32 4.27 -35.19
CA LYS A 266 37.21 4.78 -36.06
C LYS A 266 37.15 3.81 -37.30
N PRO A 267 36.31 3.95 -38.37
CA PRO A 267 34.99 4.59 -38.55
C PRO A 267 33.96 3.68 -39.29
N ALA A 268 32.82 4.28 -39.63
CA ALA A 268 31.59 3.77 -40.25
C ALA A 268 31.68 3.01 -41.59
N SER A 269 30.66 2.22 -41.88
CA SER A 269 30.14 1.97 -43.24
C SER A 269 28.61 1.81 -43.18
N LYS A 270 27.94 2.55 -44.06
CA LYS A 270 26.48 2.67 -44.26
C LYS A 270 26.01 1.62 -45.31
N PRO A 271 24.71 1.54 -45.67
CA PRO A 271 23.98 0.28 -45.88
C PRO A 271 23.86 -0.11 -47.36
N THR A 272 23.49 -1.35 -47.63
CA THR A 272 23.11 -1.80 -48.98
C THR A 272 21.60 -1.97 -49.06
N VAL A 273 21.05 -1.21 -50.00
CA VAL A 273 19.71 -1.20 -50.55
C VAL A 273 19.51 -2.47 -51.40
N VAL A 274 18.31 -3.04 -51.38
CA VAL A 274 17.74 -3.74 -52.54
C VAL A 274 16.31 -3.22 -52.72
N ASP A 275 16.18 -2.37 -53.74
CA ASP A 275 14.97 -2.08 -54.47
C ASP A 275 14.61 -3.29 -55.35
N ASP A 276 13.31 -3.57 -55.49
CA ASP A 276 12.73 -4.02 -56.76
C ASP A 276 11.22 -3.69 -56.75
N ALA A 277 10.88 -2.66 -57.53
CA ALA A 277 9.58 -2.42 -58.16
C ALA A 277 9.67 -3.00 -59.59
N GLU A 278 8.65 -3.34 -60.38
CA GLU A 278 7.26 -2.93 -60.56
C GLU A 278 6.55 -4.10 -61.29
N ASP A 279 5.21 -4.15 -61.27
CA ASP A 279 4.46 -4.26 -62.53
C ASP A 279 3.00 -3.80 -62.35
N LEU A 280 2.56 -2.97 -63.27
CA LEU A 280 1.28 -2.25 -63.31
C LEU A 280 0.31 -2.85 -64.32
N LYS A 281 -0.99 -2.54 -64.12
CA LYS A 281 -2.04 -2.11 -65.10
C LYS A 281 -3.36 -2.91 -65.15
N PRO A 282 -4.50 -2.30 -65.61
CA PRO A 282 -5.67 -2.04 -64.75
C PRO A 282 -7.04 -2.39 -65.41
N THR A 283 -8.16 -2.11 -64.72
CA THR A 283 -9.52 -1.79 -65.27
C THR A 283 -10.43 -1.48 -64.06
N ALA A 284 -10.82 -0.23 -63.80
CA ALA A 284 -12.08 0.47 -64.16
C ALA A 284 -13.35 -0.22 -63.56
N SER A 285 -14.26 0.40 -62.79
CA SER A 285 -14.72 1.80 -62.67
C SER A 285 -15.40 2.07 -61.30
N GLN A 286 -15.33 3.34 -60.87
CA GLN A 286 -16.32 4.23 -60.20
C GLN A 286 -17.46 3.58 -59.36
N ASP A 287 -17.72 3.98 -58.10
CA ASP A 287 -18.24 5.29 -57.71
C ASP A 287 -17.75 5.81 -56.34
N GLN A 288 -17.80 7.14 -56.22
CA GLN A 288 -17.45 7.95 -55.06
C GLN A 288 -18.59 7.99 -54.05
N ASP A 289 -18.27 7.85 -52.76
CA ASP A 289 -18.96 8.59 -51.70
C ASP A 289 -17.90 8.95 -50.64
N GLU A 290 -17.71 10.25 -50.41
CA GLU A 290 -16.82 10.78 -49.38
C GLU A 290 -17.54 10.74 -48.02
N THR A 291 -16.97 10.05 -47.01
CA THR A 291 -16.95 10.51 -45.61
C THR A 291 -16.02 9.65 -44.73
N ASP A 292 -14.95 10.29 -44.25
CA ASP A 292 -14.17 10.07 -43.01
C ASP A 292 -13.56 8.68 -42.66
N PRO A 293 -12.23 8.46 -42.72
CA PRO A 293 -11.58 7.26 -42.23
C PRO A 293 -10.89 7.50 -40.86
N SER A 294 -11.64 7.46 -39.77
CA SER A 294 -11.07 7.19 -38.45
C SER A 294 -12.03 6.39 -37.57
N ALA A 295 -12.17 5.10 -37.89
CA ALA A 295 -12.70 4.12 -36.95
C ALA A 295 -11.90 2.82 -37.08
N LYS A 296 -10.98 2.60 -36.14
CA LYS A 296 -10.51 1.24 -35.85
C LYS A 296 -11.74 0.42 -35.40
N PRO A 297 -11.85 -0.87 -35.76
CA PRO A 297 -13.01 -1.66 -35.39
C PRO A 297 -13.11 -1.73 -33.86
N VAL A 298 -14.26 -1.36 -33.33
CA VAL A 298 -14.63 -1.59 -31.93
C VAL A 298 -14.62 -3.10 -31.72
N GLN A 299 -13.61 -3.62 -31.05
CA GLN A 299 -13.64 -5.00 -30.56
C GLN A 299 -14.77 -5.06 -29.52
N VAL A 300 -15.86 -5.75 -29.86
CA VAL A 300 -16.92 -6.06 -28.90
C VAL A 300 -16.28 -6.88 -27.76
N PRO A 301 -16.37 -6.43 -26.49
CA PRO A 301 -15.87 -7.22 -25.37
C PRO A 301 -16.54 -8.60 -25.38
N ILE A 302 -15.73 -9.66 -25.34
CA ILE A 302 -16.25 -11.02 -25.19
C ILE A 302 -16.99 -11.08 -23.85
N PRO A 303 -18.27 -11.48 -23.81
CA PRO A 303 -19.02 -11.55 -22.56
C PRO A 303 -18.37 -12.56 -21.61
N ALA A 304 -18.25 -12.17 -20.34
CA ALA A 304 -17.70 -13.05 -19.31
C ALA A 304 -18.57 -14.31 -19.16
N PRO A 305 -17.95 -15.49 -18.95
CA PRO A 305 -18.70 -16.71 -18.68
C PRO A 305 -19.49 -16.59 -17.36
N PRO A 306 -20.66 -17.23 -17.25
CA PRO A 306 -21.47 -17.17 -16.03
C PRO A 306 -20.75 -17.81 -14.84
N ILE A 307 -21.00 -17.26 -13.64
CA ILE A 307 -20.49 -17.84 -12.39
C ILE A 307 -21.26 -19.11 -12.01
N PRO A 308 -20.63 -20.09 -11.33
CA PRO A 308 -21.30 -21.31 -10.90
C PRO A 308 -22.47 -21.04 -9.95
N THR A 309 -23.51 -21.86 -10.02
CA THR A 309 -24.73 -21.74 -9.21
C THR A 309 -24.78 -22.80 -8.10
N LEU A 310 -25.13 -22.38 -6.89
CA LEU A 310 -25.32 -23.26 -5.72
C LEU A 310 -26.82 -23.45 -5.46
N SER A 311 -27.38 -24.52 -6.02
CA SER A 311 -28.83 -24.75 -6.02
C SER A 311 -29.37 -25.47 -4.79
N THR A 312 -28.51 -26.11 -3.97
CA THR A 312 -28.93 -26.84 -2.76
C THR A 312 -28.25 -26.31 -1.49
N PRO A 313 -28.83 -26.49 -0.30
CA PRO A 313 -28.21 -26.06 0.96
C PRO A 313 -26.82 -26.67 1.18
N GLU A 314 -26.66 -27.96 0.88
CA GLU A 314 -25.40 -28.69 1.05
C GLU A 314 -24.30 -28.16 0.13
N SER A 315 -24.68 -27.62 -1.04
CA SER A 315 -23.74 -26.99 -1.97
C SER A 315 -23.19 -25.65 -1.43
N ILE A 316 -23.98 -24.91 -0.65
CA ILE A 316 -23.51 -23.70 0.06
C ILE A 316 -22.57 -24.10 1.20
N GLU A 317 -22.98 -25.09 1.99
CA GLU A 317 -22.21 -25.56 3.13
C GLU A 317 -20.84 -26.08 2.72
N SER A 318 -20.80 -27.00 1.77
CA SER A 318 -19.56 -27.63 1.30
C SER A 318 -18.63 -26.64 0.59
N ALA A 319 -19.16 -25.68 -0.18
CA ALA A 319 -18.36 -24.70 -0.89
C ALA A 319 -17.81 -23.61 0.04
N CYS A 320 -18.61 -23.12 0.99
CA CYS A 320 -18.34 -21.86 1.67
C CYS A 320 -18.43 -21.87 3.20
N LEU A 321 -19.08 -22.85 3.82
CA LEU A 321 -19.33 -22.89 5.28
C LEU A 321 -18.59 -24.02 6.02
N THR A 322 -17.51 -24.56 5.45
CA THR A 322 -16.67 -25.56 6.13
C THR A 322 -15.57 -24.90 6.96
N GLN A 323 -15.03 -25.57 7.97
CA GLN A 323 -13.88 -25.06 8.73
C GLN A 323 -12.60 -24.85 7.87
N LYS A 324 -12.57 -25.43 6.66
CA LYS A 324 -11.47 -25.29 5.69
C LYS A 324 -11.75 -24.26 4.60
N SER A 325 -12.99 -23.79 4.43
CA SER A 325 -13.33 -22.83 3.39
C SER A 325 -12.70 -21.48 3.69
N GLY A 326 -12.12 -20.89 2.65
CA GLY A 326 -11.59 -19.54 2.69
C GLY A 326 -12.70 -18.51 2.54
N THR A 327 -12.35 -17.34 1.99
CA THR A 327 -13.37 -16.37 1.61
C THR A 327 -14.18 -16.90 0.43
N CYS A 328 -15.50 -16.68 0.43
CA CYS A 328 -16.40 -16.85 -0.70
C CYS A 328 -17.16 -15.55 -0.95
N VAL A 329 -17.55 -15.29 -2.20
CA VAL A 329 -18.56 -14.27 -2.52
C VAL A 329 -19.80 -14.93 -3.11
N LEU A 330 -20.95 -14.57 -2.56
CA LEU A 330 -22.26 -15.09 -2.94
C LEU A 330 -23.12 -13.94 -3.48
N VAL A 331 -23.70 -14.13 -4.66
CA VAL A 331 -24.78 -13.30 -5.21
C VAL A 331 -26.10 -14.01 -4.92
N ILE A 332 -26.83 -13.55 -3.90
CA ILE A 332 -28.10 -14.12 -3.48
C ILE A 332 -29.20 -13.48 -4.32
N LEU A 333 -29.86 -14.28 -5.15
CA LEU A 333 -30.90 -13.82 -6.07
C LEU A 333 -32.22 -13.56 -5.33
N PRO A 334 -33.06 -12.65 -5.85
CA PRO A 334 -34.39 -12.41 -5.29
C PRO A 334 -35.35 -13.55 -5.62
N GLU A 335 -36.44 -13.67 -4.85
CA GLU A 335 -37.53 -14.57 -5.20
C GLU A 335 -38.18 -14.15 -6.54
N ALA A 336 -38.32 -15.10 -7.45
CA ALA A 336 -39.00 -14.87 -8.71
C ALA A 336 -40.52 -14.95 -8.48
N SER A 337 -41.28 -14.01 -9.04
CA SER A 337 -42.74 -14.02 -8.95
C SER A 337 -43.38 -15.17 -9.74
N GLU A 338 -42.68 -15.70 -10.76
CA GLU A 338 -43.08 -16.86 -11.57
C GLU A 338 -41.84 -17.73 -11.86
N PRO A 339 -41.99 -19.05 -12.08
CA PRO A 339 -40.87 -19.98 -12.30
C PRO A 339 -39.94 -19.61 -13.46
N ASP A 340 -40.47 -18.95 -14.49
CA ASP A 340 -39.76 -18.52 -15.70
C ASP A 340 -39.62 -16.99 -15.81
N ALA A 341 -39.86 -16.26 -14.73
CA ALA A 341 -39.72 -14.80 -14.74
C ALA A 341 -38.26 -14.38 -14.97
N ALA A 342 -38.06 -13.39 -15.82
CA ALA A 342 -36.75 -12.77 -16.00
C ALA A 342 -36.26 -12.15 -14.68
N LEU A 343 -34.96 -12.28 -14.41
CA LEU A 343 -34.34 -11.65 -13.25
C LEU A 343 -34.47 -10.12 -13.33
N PRO A 344 -34.67 -9.42 -12.19
CA PRO A 344 -34.61 -7.97 -12.15
C PRO A 344 -33.30 -7.43 -12.73
N ALA A 345 -33.34 -6.20 -13.28
CA ALA A 345 -32.17 -5.57 -13.88
C ALA A 345 -30.98 -5.51 -12.90
N SER A 346 -31.25 -5.21 -11.64
CA SER A 346 -30.25 -5.20 -10.55
C SER A 346 -29.60 -6.56 -10.32
N ALA A 347 -30.37 -7.65 -10.38
CA ALA A 347 -29.85 -9.01 -10.23
C ALA A 347 -29.00 -9.43 -11.45
N THR A 348 -29.43 -9.04 -12.65
CA THR A 348 -28.67 -9.27 -13.88
C THR A 348 -27.35 -8.49 -13.88
N GLU A 349 -27.37 -7.24 -13.46
CA GLU A 349 -26.18 -6.39 -13.33
C GLU A 349 -25.22 -6.93 -12.27
N ALA A 350 -25.71 -7.34 -11.09
CA ALA A 350 -24.90 -7.96 -10.05
C ALA A 350 -24.18 -9.22 -10.55
N LEU A 351 -24.89 -10.11 -11.24
CA LEU A 351 -24.31 -11.32 -11.81
C LEU A 351 -23.25 -10.99 -12.88
N ALA A 352 -23.54 -10.03 -13.77
CA ALA A 352 -22.61 -9.61 -14.81
C ALA A 352 -21.33 -9.02 -14.23
N SER A 353 -21.45 -8.11 -13.26
CA SER A 353 -20.31 -7.49 -12.58
C SER A 353 -19.43 -8.52 -11.87
N VAL A 354 -20.02 -9.46 -11.13
CA VAL A 354 -19.27 -10.52 -10.44
C VAL A 354 -18.62 -11.49 -11.43
N ALA A 355 -19.32 -11.86 -12.51
CA ALA A 355 -18.78 -12.71 -13.57
C ALA A 355 -17.60 -12.06 -14.30
N GLU A 356 -17.68 -10.77 -14.59
CA GLU A 356 -16.59 -10.03 -15.24
C GLU A 356 -15.33 -10.01 -14.37
N ILE A 357 -15.49 -9.82 -13.06
CA ILE A 357 -14.37 -9.87 -12.11
C ILE A 357 -13.72 -11.25 -12.11
N GLY A 358 -14.51 -12.33 -11.99
CA GLY A 358 -14.01 -13.70 -12.07
C GLY A 358 -13.25 -13.96 -13.37
N HIS A 359 -13.79 -13.49 -14.50
CA HIS A 359 -13.18 -13.64 -15.82
C HIS A 359 -11.86 -12.87 -15.95
N LYS A 360 -11.82 -11.61 -15.51
CA LYS A 360 -10.59 -10.79 -15.48
C LYS A 360 -9.49 -11.49 -14.70
N HIS A 361 -9.82 -12.04 -13.53
CA HIS A 361 -8.84 -12.75 -12.69
C HIS A 361 -8.35 -14.06 -13.32
N ALA A 362 -9.25 -14.82 -13.95
CA ALA A 362 -8.91 -16.03 -14.68
C ALA A 362 -7.98 -15.75 -15.87
N GLN A 363 -8.28 -14.71 -16.68
CA GLN A 363 -7.43 -14.30 -17.81
C GLN A 363 -6.02 -13.85 -17.37
N ARG A 364 -5.92 -13.22 -16.19
CA ARG A 364 -4.64 -12.74 -15.61
C ARG A 364 -3.85 -13.85 -14.90
N GLY A 365 -4.40 -15.05 -14.77
CA GLY A 365 -3.77 -16.16 -14.02
C GLY A 365 -3.65 -15.88 -12.52
N THR A 366 -4.47 -14.98 -11.98
CA THR A 366 -4.45 -14.61 -10.56
C THR A 366 -5.52 -15.37 -9.79
N HIS A 367 -5.16 -15.89 -8.61
CA HIS A 367 -6.11 -16.59 -7.75
C HIS A 367 -7.08 -15.61 -7.09
N LEU A 368 -8.37 -15.75 -7.39
CA LEU A 368 -9.48 -15.09 -6.69
C LEU A 368 -10.22 -16.13 -5.84
N PHE A 369 -10.84 -15.71 -4.75
CA PHE A 369 -11.77 -16.57 -4.03
C PHE A 369 -12.95 -16.98 -4.93
N PRO A 370 -13.60 -18.12 -4.66
CA PRO A 370 -14.72 -18.57 -5.47
C PRO A 370 -15.91 -17.61 -5.40
N LEU A 371 -16.58 -17.47 -6.55
CA LEU A 371 -17.74 -16.60 -6.77
C LEU A 371 -18.92 -17.50 -7.14
N TYR A 372 -20.06 -17.32 -6.48
CA TYR A 372 -21.24 -18.14 -6.72
C TYR A 372 -22.52 -17.33 -6.84
N ALA A 373 -23.43 -17.79 -7.69
CA ALA A 373 -24.83 -17.37 -7.67
C ALA A 373 -25.63 -18.33 -6.77
N VAL A 374 -26.52 -17.78 -5.95
CA VAL A 374 -27.38 -18.56 -5.05
C VAL A 374 -28.85 -18.23 -5.37
N PRO A 375 -29.60 -19.14 -5.99
CA PRO A 375 -31.02 -18.94 -6.30
C PRO A 375 -31.86 -18.86 -5.02
N ALA A 376 -32.92 -18.04 -5.02
CA ALA A 376 -33.81 -17.90 -3.88
C ALA A 376 -34.58 -19.20 -3.52
N ILE A 377 -34.72 -20.13 -4.47
CA ILE A 377 -35.31 -21.46 -4.22
C ILE A 377 -34.44 -22.33 -3.31
N ASN A 378 -33.15 -21.99 -3.16
CA ASN A 378 -32.27 -22.68 -2.24
C ASN A 378 -32.65 -22.30 -0.79
N ILE A 379 -33.05 -23.28 0.01
CA ILE A 379 -33.44 -23.07 1.42
C ILE A 379 -32.30 -22.43 2.22
N GLY A 380 -31.04 -22.79 1.94
CA GLY A 380 -29.88 -22.18 2.59
C GLY A 380 -29.73 -20.69 2.29
N SER A 381 -30.29 -20.19 1.18
CA SER A 381 -30.34 -18.75 0.90
C SER A 381 -31.28 -18.02 1.86
N LYS A 382 -32.40 -18.63 2.25
CA LYS A 382 -33.34 -18.08 3.24
C LYS A 382 -32.71 -18.04 4.62
N THR A 383 -32.06 -19.14 5.03
CA THR A 383 -31.30 -19.20 6.27
C THR A 383 -30.22 -18.13 6.32
N LEU A 384 -29.44 -17.93 5.24
CA LEU A 384 -28.44 -16.86 5.19
C LEU A 384 -29.08 -15.46 5.28
N ARG A 385 -30.23 -15.24 4.66
CA ARG A 385 -30.93 -13.95 4.73
C ARG A 385 -31.45 -13.65 6.13
N GLU A 386 -32.02 -14.65 6.80
CA GLU A 386 -32.52 -14.50 8.17
C GLU A 386 -31.37 -14.24 9.15
N VAL A 387 -30.34 -15.10 9.14
CA VAL A 387 -29.27 -15.04 10.15
C VAL A 387 -28.34 -13.84 9.95
N LEU A 388 -28.18 -13.36 8.72
CA LEU A 388 -27.35 -12.19 8.40
C LEU A 388 -28.18 -10.91 8.24
N GLU A 389 -29.47 -10.95 8.56
CA GLU A 389 -30.39 -9.80 8.49
C GLU A 389 -30.41 -9.11 7.10
N LEU A 390 -30.47 -9.92 6.03
CA LEU A 390 -30.37 -9.47 4.63
C LEU A 390 -31.73 -9.29 3.96
N GLY A 391 -32.32 -8.11 4.15
CA GLY A 391 -33.49 -7.65 3.39
C GLY A 391 -34.70 -8.59 3.46
N ASP A 392 -35.70 -8.36 2.62
CA ASP A 392 -36.99 -9.07 2.61
C ASP A 392 -37.06 -10.21 1.57
N GLY A 393 -35.94 -10.53 0.92
CA GLY A 393 -35.87 -11.56 -0.13
C GLY A 393 -36.29 -11.09 -1.53
N GLN A 394 -36.78 -9.85 -1.68
CA GLN A 394 -37.16 -9.27 -2.97
C GLN A 394 -35.99 -8.57 -3.68
N THR A 395 -34.91 -8.30 -2.96
CA THR A 395 -33.70 -7.67 -3.48
C THR A 395 -32.58 -8.68 -3.70
N VAL A 396 -31.77 -8.43 -4.72
CA VAL A 396 -30.48 -9.10 -4.89
C VAL A 396 -29.52 -8.60 -3.81
N GLU A 397 -28.74 -9.52 -3.25
CA GLU A 397 -27.73 -9.22 -2.25
C GLU A 397 -26.38 -9.79 -2.68
N ILE A 398 -25.31 -9.03 -2.51
CA ILE A 398 -23.94 -9.54 -2.67
C ILE A 398 -23.30 -9.58 -1.28
N ILE A 399 -22.88 -10.77 -0.85
CA ILE A 399 -22.20 -10.96 0.43
C ILE A 399 -20.87 -11.68 0.24
N ALA A 400 -19.94 -11.41 1.16
CA ALA A 400 -18.69 -12.11 1.27
C ALA A 400 -18.59 -12.72 2.66
N LEU A 401 -18.18 -13.96 2.76
CA LEU A 401 -18.06 -14.66 4.04
C LEU A 401 -16.82 -15.54 4.09
N ASN A 402 -16.31 -15.78 5.28
CA ASN A 402 -15.16 -16.64 5.52
C ASN A 402 -15.40 -17.45 6.80
N ALA A 403 -15.81 -18.71 6.64
CA ALA A 403 -16.14 -19.58 7.75
C ALA A 403 -14.92 -19.86 8.64
N ARG A 404 -13.73 -20.08 8.06
CA ARG A 404 -12.49 -20.32 8.82
C ARG A 404 -12.08 -19.15 9.72
N ARG A 405 -12.37 -17.91 9.31
CA ARG A 405 -12.00 -16.69 10.06
C ARG A 405 -13.20 -16.04 10.75
N GLY A 406 -14.38 -16.66 10.71
CA GLY A 406 -15.57 -16.24 11.44
C GLY A 406 -16.07 -14.83 11.10
N TRP A 407 -15.98 -14.40 9.84
CA TRP A 407 -16.46 -13.07 9.44
C TRP A 407 -17.28 -13.08 8.16
N TRP A 408 -18.16 -12.09 8.03
CA TRP A 408 -18.90 -11.81 6.81
C TRP A 408 -19.04 -10.29 6.56
N ARG A 409 -19.45 -9.94 5.34
CA ARG A 409 -19.64 -8.57 4.86
C ARG A 409 -20.73 -8.51 3.80
N ARG A 410 -21.53 -7.46 3.82
CA ARG A 410 -22.48 -7.10 2.77
C ARG A 410 -21.87 -6.07 1.80
N PHE A 411 -22.25 -6.13 0.54
CA PHE A 411 -22.06 -5.02 -0.39
C PHE A 411 -23.13 -3.95 -0.13
N SER A 412 -22.71 -2.78 0.33
CA SER A 412 -23.59 -1.63 0.56
C SER A 412 -22.92 -0.37 -0.02
N GLY A 413 -23.36 0.06 -1.20
CA GLY A 413 -22.97 1.32 -1.83
C GLY A 413 -24.02 2.42 -1.59
N ALA A 414 -23.65 3.69 -1.73
CA ALA A 414 -24.53 4.84 -1.50
C ALA A 414 -25.78 4.86 -2.42
N ASP A 415 -25.72 4.18 -3.57
CA ASP A 415 -26.80 4.11 -4.55
C ASP A 415 -27.27 2.66 -4.88
N ALA A 416 -26.72 1.63 -4.22
CA ALA A 416 -27.00 0.21 -4.48
C ALA A 416 -26.98 -0.20 -5.97
N ASP A 417 -26.22 0.53 -6.80
CA ASP A 417 -25.99 0.20 -8.19
C ASP A 417 -24.93 -0.90 -8.25
N PHE A 418 -25.30 -2.06 -8.79
CA PHE A 418 -24.41 -3.21 -8.88
C PHE A 418 -23.36 -3.05 -9.99
N GLY A 419 -22.97 -1.81 -10.27
CA GLY A 419 -22.07 -1.44 -11.35
C GLY A 419 -20.68 -2.07 -11.17
N ALA A 420 -20.09 -2.45 -12.30
CA ALA A 420 -18.85 -3.23 -12.34
C ALA A 420 -17.73 -2.60 -11.50
N VAL A 421 -17.57 -1.28 -11.53
CA VAL A 421 -16.51 -0.57 -10.79
C VAL A 421 -16.73 -0.63 -9.27
N ALA A 422 -17.98 -0.47 -8.81
CA ALA A 422 -18.30 -0.49 -7.39
C ALA A 422 -18.13 -1.90 -6.81
N VAL A 423 -18.65 -2.92 -7.52
CA VAL A 423 -18.50 -4.33 -7.13
C VAL A 423 -17.04 -4.77 -7.20
N GLU A 424 -16.28 -4.38 -8.24
CA GLU A 424 -14.85 -4.70 -8.38
C GLU A 424 -14.04 -4.08 -7.22
N SER A 425 -14.29 -2.80 -6.89
CA SER A 425 -13.67 -2.12 -5.75
C SER A 425 -13.97 -2.83 -4.42
N TRP A 426 -15.21 -3.27 -4.20
CA TRP A 426 -15.58 -3.99 -2.99
C TRP A 426 -14.96 -5.39 -2.91
N VAL A 427 -14.92 -6.14 -4.02
CA VAL A 427 -14.23 -7.43 -4.13
C VAL A 427 -12.73 -7.29 -3.89
N ASP A 428 -12.11 -6.23 -4.43
CA ASP A 428 -10.70 -5.91 -4.17
C ASP A 428 -10.46 -5.54 -2.70
N GLY A 429 -11.35 -4.77 -2.08
CA GLY A 429 -11.30 -4.49 -0.65
C GLY A 429 -11.31 -5.77 0.19
N ILE A 430 -12.12 -6.77 -0.19
CA ILE A 430 -12.12 -8.08 0.48
C ILE A 430 -10.77 -8.81 0.29
N ARG A 431 -10.22 -8.80 -0.92
CA ARG A 431 -8.92 -9.42 -1.24
C ARG A 431 -7.77 -8.79 -0.47
N LEU A 432 -7.81 -7.47 -0.26
CA LEU A 432 -6.82 -6.69 0.48
C LEU A 432 -7.07 -6.70 2.01
N GLY A 433 -8.19 -7.28 2.45
CA GLY A 433 -8.56 -7.37 3.87
C GLY A 433 -9.11 -6.07 4.46
N GLU A 434 -9.47 -5.10 3.61
CA GLU A 434 -9.97 -3.77 3.93
C GLU A 434 -11.48 -3.74 4.19
N GLY A 435 -11.94 -2.74 4.95
CA GLY A 435 -13.36 -2.50 5.25
C GLY A 435 -13.91 -3.27 6.45
N ALA A 436 -15.05 -2.80 6.96
CA ALA A 436 -15.68 -3.35 8.17
C ALA A 436 -16.12 -4.79 7.97
N LYS A 437 -15.77 -5.67 8.91
CA LYS A 437 -16.12 -7.09 8.96
C LYS A 437 -17.06 -7.32 10.13
N GLN A 438 -18.16 -8.02 9.88
CA GLN A 438 -19.10 -8.44 10.92
C GLN A 438 -18.75 -9.86 11.36
N LYS A 439 -18.94 -10.17 12.65
CA LYS A 439 -18.76 -11.53 13.17
C LYS A 439 -19.79 -12.44 12.51
N LEU A 440 -19.37 -13.59 12.01
CA LEU A 440 -20.28 -14.60 11.48
C LEU A 440 -21.05 -15.23 12.66
N PRO A 441 -22.39 -15.26 12.64
CA PRO A 441 -23.18 -15.85 13.72
C PRO A 441 -22.86 -17.33 13.96
N GLU A 442 -22.98 -17.75 15.22
CA GLU A 442 -22.70 -19.11 15.67
C GLU A 442 -23.80 -20.07 15.15
N GLY A 443 -23.41 -21.26 14.70
CA GLY A 443 -24.33 -22.24 14.08
C GLY A 443 -24.38 -22.24 12.54
N ILE A 444 -23.76 -21.26 11.86
CA ILE A 444 -23.67 -21.23 10.37
C ILE A 444 -22.58 -22.17 9.84
N VAL A 445 -21.50 -22.38 10.60
CA VAL A 445 -20.34 -23.18 10.16
C VAL A 445 -20.58 -24.64 10.47
N ALA A 446 -20.54 -25.50 9.44
CA ALA A 446 -20.74 -26.94 9.62
C ALA A 446 -19.63 -27.53 10.52
N GLY A 447 -20.02 -28.07 11.68
CA GLY A 447 -19.16 -28.89 12.55
C GLY A 447 -18.62 -28.25 13.83
N VAL A 448 -19.38 -27.39 14.52
CA VAL A 448 -19.05 -26.95 15.89
C VAL A 448 -20.10 -27.51 16.85
N GLU A 449 -19.77 -28.60 17.54
CA GLU A 449 -20.41 -28.94 18.82
C GLU A 449 -19.93 -27.92 19.86
N ALA A 450 -20.87 -27.39 20.63
CA ALA A 450 -20.63 -26.34 21.61
C ALA A 450 -19.78 -26.84 22.77
N GLU A 451 -18.64 -26.17 23.03
CA GLU A 451 -18.00 -26.18 24.34
C GLU A 451 -18.17 -24.79 24.96
N ASP A 452 -18.91 -24.75 26.07
CA ASP A 452 -19.18 -23.60 26.93
C ASP A 452 -17.89 -23.02 27.55
N GLU A 453 -17.75 -21.69 27.54
CA GLU A 453 -17.09 -20.94 28.63
C GLU A 453 -17.61 -19.47 28.68
N PRO A 454 -17.59 -18.82 29.86
CA PRO A 454 -18.72 -18.03 30.37
C PRO A 454 -18.72 -16.53 30.04
N GLU A 455 -19.93 -15.95 30.13
CA GLU A 455 -20.29 -14.55 29.90
C GLU A 455 -19.53 -13.53 30.77
N ALA A 456 -19.14 -12.41 30.15
CA ALA A 456 -18.82 -11.15 30.82
C ALA A 456 -19.86 -10.09 30.42
N GLU A 457 -20.52 -9.52 31.42
CA GLU A 457 -21.59 -8.51 31.31
C GLU A 457 -21.12 -7.15 30.72
N PRO A 458 -22.04 -6.32 30.18
CA PRO A 458 -21.70 -5.22 29.28
C PRO A 458 -21.43 -3.88 30.00
N GLU A 459 -20.43 -3.13 29.49
CA GLU A 459 -20.18 -1.73 29.85
C GLU A 459 -21.17 -0.79 29.14
N ALA A 460 -21.82 0.06 29.94
CA ALA A 460 -22.81 1.05 29.50
C ALA A 460 -22.18 2.36 28.99
N GLU A 461 -22.87 2.95 28.01
CA GLU A 461 -22.55 4.19 27.31
C GLU A 461 -22.58 5.44 28.21
N VAL A 462 -21.69 6.41 27.95
CA VAL A 462 -21.75 7.75 28.54
C VAL A 462 -21.81 8.82 27.44
N LYS A 463 -22.82 9.68 27.54
CA LYS A 463 -22.83 11.04 26.97
C LYS A 463 -23.36 12.06 28.00
N PRO A 464 -23.07 13.36 27.82
CA PRO A 464 -22.71 14.26 28.91
C PRO A 464 -23.74 15.34 29.21
N GLU A 465 -23.73 15.86 30.44
CA GLU A 465 -24.35 17.09 30.98
C GLU A 465 -23.83 17.18 32.44
N ALA A 466 -23.73 18.29 33.18
CA ALA A 466 -23.73 19.73 33.01
C ALA A 466 -23.29 20.29 34.40
N GLU A 467 -23.03 21.59 34.46
CA GLU A 467 -22.58 22.40 35.61
C GLU A 467 -23.42 22.26 36.91
N ALA A 468 -22.79 22.38 38.09
CA ALA A 468 -23.15 23.34 39.17
C ALA A 468 -22.46 23.02 40.53
N GLU A 469 -21.72 24.02 41.01
CA GLU A 469 -21.59 24.62 42.36
C GLU A 469 -21.62 23.83 43.71
N ALA A 470 -20.87 24.43 44.66
CA ALA A 470 -20.97 24.38 46.12
C ALA A 470 -20.46 23.09 46.82
N GLU A 471 -19.80 23.09 47.98
CA GLU A 471 -19.39 24.11 48.95
C GLU A 471 -18.29 23.45 49.82
N ALA A 472 -17.42 24.26 50.43
CA ALA A 472 -16.38 23.78 51.34
C ALA A 472 -16.93 23.73 52.78
N GLU A 473 -16.74 22.61 53.48
CA GLU A 473 -16.88 22.56 54.93
C GLU A 473 -15.78 21.70 55.56
N THR A 474 -15.05 22.32 56.48
CA THR A 474 -13.97 21.80 57.32
C THR A 474 -14.53 21.05 58.52
N VAL A 475 -13.98 19.89 58.87
CA VAL A 475 -14.05 19.38 60.26
C VAL A 475 -12.72 18.75 60.66
N GLU A 476 -12.31 19.14 61.86
CA GLU A 476 -11.08 18.90 62.60
C GLU A 476 -10.92 17.43 63.07
N VAL A 477 -9.67 17.02 63.28
CA VAL A 477 -9.29 15.75 63.88
C VAL A 477 -8.45 16.02 65.14
N GLU A 478 -8.98 15.61 66.28
CA GLU A 478 -8.31 15.29 67.53
C GLU A 478 -8.85 13.90 67.93
N THR A 479 -8.19 12.99 68.62
CA THR A 479 -6.85 12.73 69.19
C THR A 479 -6.91 11.26 69.61
N GLU A 480 -5.78 10.55 69.67
CA GLU A 480 -5.37 9.81 70.88
C GLU A 480 -4.00 9.15 70.68
N ALA A 481 -3.27 9.11 71.78
CA ALA A 481 -1.85 8.85 71.91
C ALA A 481 -1.58 7.51 72.59
N GLU A 482 -0.37 6.98 72.40
CA GLU A 482 0.47 6.14 73.29
C GLU A 482 1.46 5.40 72.36
N GLU A 483 2.71 5.10 72.67
CA GLU A 483 3.66 5.40 73.75
C GLU A 483 4.98 4.75 73.24
N GLN A 484 6.13 5.37 73.46
CA GLN A 484 7.35 4.75 74.02
C GLN A 484 8.61 5.57 73.70
N ALA A 485 9.35 5.78 74.78
CA ALA A 485 10.45 6.70 74.98
C ALA A 485 11.83 6.06 74.73
N VAL A 486 12.85 6.84 75.12
CA VAL A 486 14.29 6.54 75.30
C VAL A 486 15.13 6.96 74.08
N GLU A 487 16.19 7.77 74.14
CA GLU A 487 16.85 8.66 75.12
C GLU A 487 18.03 9.30 74.33
N HIS A 488 18.45 10.52 74.69
CA HIS A 488 19.75 11.21 74.47
C HIS A 488 20.73 10.67 73.40
N ASP A 489 21.38 11.47 72.54
CA ASP A 489 22.24 12.59 72.91
C ASP A 489 22.76 13.31 71.63
N GLU A 490 23.37 14.47 71.85
CA GLU A 490 23.97 15.46 70.95
C GLU A 490 24.73 14.96 69.68
N LEU A 491 24.49 15.60 68.53
CA LEU A 491 25.40 16.52 67.80
C LEU A 491 24.96 16.77 66.35
#